data_AF-A0A3T0RP91-F1
#
_entry.id   AF-A0A3T0RP91-F1
#
_cell.length_a   1.000
_cell.length_b   1.000
_cell.length_c   1.000
_cell.angle_alpha   90.00
_cell.angle_beta   90.00
_cell.angle_gamma   90.00
#
_symmetry.space_group_name_H-M   'P 1'
#
loop_
_entity.id
_entity.type
_entity.pdbx_description
1 polymer ?
#
loop_
_entity_poly.entity_id
_entity_poly.type
_entity_poly.pdbx_seq_one_letter_code
_entity_poly.pdbx_strand_id
1 'polypeptide(L)'
;MYFNMKKNSSLSIVLAGTLAVSFLAPIQGKAQLGQILQPLQAAATNAITGELLSVQLQKFTQIVGVDVGLVESVFKTLPLETVVQIKDMVATWASQGLLVNPSAQFGIVKVGDKSEIADVAEKDLSQVENDILDLLISLHGQGKLIPFVSSLIEMLKQDPKYGPVVSAITPEKQLMILAMLDQTITSTGSLRKFSKQTWTQLSEQLEAKLNRFETDKKSQTKLSDAKFNEELFDAANSQYFSSENVRLLVNGPASFALRDAKMKEATKSINMITWAVLDDKTGTELADLLIAKVKEGVKVRLVVDGQVSNGPGYTLQVKRMEENGVQVIHWINPAASFMGQHRKMLVIDEKLAIMGGMNPGDTYSHKAGEGKNLWRDTDVAFEGAAAEQVQRLFTSIWNKQIVDRKLTLKKITLVARAAVGTSDGQAMIIEHQPMSTGDQHTILLTIMKSIRGAEKTVDIENAYVITFPSLTLEIKAAIARGVKVRVLTNSTNSVDEAVVALPIVRSAKKLLDAGAEVYLKTGSTLHSKFMIVDQRLFLIGSYNLHPRSEKVEGESIVVFDNTKLAQEATATFEDDITEAKAIKMDSGADIVIPVNGTTLLPLRMFYDQL
;
A
#
# COMPACT_ATOMS: atom_id res chain seq x y z
N MET A 1 45.59 -29.64 18.02
CA MET A 1 44.37 -30.41 17.66
C MET A 1 43.65 -29.62 16.57
N TYR A 2 43.25 -30.24 15.44
CA TYR A 2 41.98 -30.97 15.30
C TYR A 2 40.81 -30.10 15.81
N PHE A 3 39.98 -29.44 14.98
CA PHE A 3 39.46 -29.78 13.63
C PHE A 3 38.54 -31.01 13.66
N ASN A 4 37.44 -30.94 12.88
CA ASN A 4 36.28 -31.86 12.78
C ASN A 4 35.16 -31.62 13.81
N MET A 5 33.87 -31.64 13.44
CA MET A 5 33.21 -31.96 12.14
C MET A 5 32.32 -30.81 11.64
N LYS A 6 32.27 -30.52 10.32
CA LYS A 6 31.24 -30.93 9.32
C LYS A 6 29.79 -30.56 9.75
N LYS A 7 28.92 -30.08 8.87
CA LYS A 7 29.01 -29.75 7.42
C LYS A 7 27.75 -28.96 7.06
N ASN A 8 27.85 -28.10 6.05
CA ASN A 8 26.84 -27.79 5.02
C ASN A 8 25.40 -27.39 5.46
N SER A 9 24.76 -26.42 4.82
CA SER A 9 25.19 -25.64 3.65
C SER A 9 24.24 -24.49 3.37
N SER A 10 24.78 -23.44 2.75
CA SER A 10 24.06 -22.54 1.83
C SER A 10 22.92 -21.74 2.48
N LEU A 11 22.95 -20.42 2.54
CA LEU A 11 23.49 -19.43 1.60
C LEU A 11 23.17 -18.05 2.29
N SER A 12 23.46 -16.85 1.72
CA SER A 12 22.72 -15.56 2.00
C SER A 12 23.21 -14.31 1.27
N ILE A 13 24.36 -14.40 0.60
CA ILE A 13 25.09 -13.30 -0.07
C ILE A 13 24.28 -12.48 -1.10
N VAL A 14 23.05 -12.90 -1.46
CA VAL A 14 22.18 -12.22 -2.41
C VAL A 14 21.36 -11.09 -1.75
N LEU A 15 21.06 -11.18 -0.44
CA LEU A 15 19.95 -10.42 0.15
C LEU A 15 20.13 -8.89 0.21
N ALA A 16 21.35 -8.37 0.22
CA ALA A 16 21.60 -6.92 0.11
C ALA A 16 21.31 -6.36 -1.30
N GLY A 17 21.34 -7.21 -2.35
CA GLY A 17 20.93 -6.85 -3.72
C GLY A 17 19.46 -7.14 -4.02
N THR A 18 18.84 -8.07 -3.27
CA THR A 18 17.47 -8.53 -3.47
C THR A 18 16.40 -7.43 -3.42
N LEU A 19 16.64 -6.33 -2.70
CA LEU A 19 15.67 -5.24 -2.56
C LEU A 19 15.30 -4.53 -3.86
N ALA A 20 16.15 -4.62 -4.88
CA ALA A 20 15.87 -4.10 -6.23
C ALA A 20 15.47 -5.22 -7.23
N VAL A 21 15.30 -6.46 -6.76
CA VAL A 21 14.99 -7.64 -7.59
C VAL A 21 13.87 -8.48 -6.97
N SER A 22 12.63 -8.05 -7.22
CA SER A 22 11.58 -9.02 -7.52
C SER A 22 11.71 -9.49 -8.98
N PHE A 23 11.05 -10.60 -9.33
CA PHE A 23 10.90 -11.19 -10.66
C PHE A 23 12.05 -12.05 -11.25
N LEU A 24 11.62 -13.23 -11.74
CA LEU A 24 12.18 -14.13 -12.78
C LEU A 24 13.18 -15.26 -12.42
N ALA A 25 13.09 -16.34 -13.22
CA ALA A 25 13.96 -17.53 -13.43
C ALA A 25 13.23 -18.59 -14.30
N PRO A 26 13.84 -19.73 -14.73
CA PRO A 26 15.23 -20.02 -15.15
C PRO A 26 15.32 -19.91 -16.71
N ILE A 27 16.00 -20.67 -17.61
CA ILE A 27 16.91 -21.86 -17.75
C ILE A 27 17.70 -21.65 -19.10
N GLN A 28 18.67 -22.40 -19.68
CA GLN A 28 19.58 -23.56 -19.50
C GLN A 28 20.70 -23.40 -20.60
N GLY A 29 21.92 -23.95 -20.65
CA GLY A 29 22.80 -24.75 -19.77
C GLY A 29 23.69 -25.75 -20.59
N LYS A 30 24.86 -26.17 -20.07
CA LYS A 30 25.96 -27.00 -20.69
C LYS A 30 26.88 -26.21 -21.67
N ALA A 31 28.21 -26.34 -21.72
CA ALA A 31 29.14 -27.44 -21.38
C ALA A 31 30.63 -26.98 -21.33
N GLN A 32 31.53 -27.93 -21.01
CA GLN A 32 33.01 -27.92 -21.18
C GLN A 32 33.84 -26.91 -20.37
N LEU A 33 34.56 -27.44 -19.39
CA LEU A 33 35.64 -26.77 -18.66
C LEU A 33 36.73 -27.82 -18.39
N GLY A 34 37.87 -27.73 -19.09
CA GLY A 34 38.94 -28.73 -19.00
C GLY A 34 40.18 -28.32 -19.78
N GLN A 35 41.32 -28.27 -19.09
CA GLN A 35 42.56 -27.60 -19.51
C GLN A 35 42.30 -26.07 -19.62
N ILE A 36 42.97 -25.24 -18.82
CA ILE A 36 44.42 -25.01 -18.81
C ILE A 36 44.97 -24.94 -17.37
N LEU A 37 45.98 -25.79 -17.09
CA LEU A 37 47.27 -25.51 -16.42
C LEU A 37 47.25 -24.49 -15.25
N GLN A 38 47.63 -24.77 -13.99
CA GLN A 38 48.79 -25.53 -13.47
C GLN A 38 50.14 -25.25 -14.16
N PRO A 39 51.19 -24.74 -13.47
CA PRO A 39 51.19 -24.10 -12.14
C PRO A 39 52.16 -22.90 -11.92
N LEU A 40 51.79 -22.04 -10.95
CA LEU A 40 52.64 -21.36 -9.96
C LEU A 40 53.72 -20.30 -10.35
N GLN A 41 53.73 -19.23 -9.54
CA GLN A 41 54.88 -18.53 -8.95
C GLN A 41 56.00 -17.93 -9.84
N ALA A 42 55.89 -16.62 -10.09
CA ALA A 42 57.04 -15.71 -10.04
C ALA A 42 56.62 -14.24 -9.78
N ALA A 43 56.71 -13.78 -8.52
CA ALA A 43 56.70 -12.37 -8.07
C ALA A 43 55.46 -11.47 -8.39
N ALA A 44 55.17 -10.38 -7.66
CA ALA A 44 55.40 -10.12 -6.23
C ALA A 44 54.45 -9.01 -5.73
N THR A 45 53.90 -9.21 -4.52
CA THR A 45 53.64 -8.19 -3.48
C THR A 45 53.27 -6.76 -3.93
N ASN A 46 52.03 -6.57 -4.40
CA ASN A 46 51.19 -5.40 -4.03
C ASN A 46 49.73 -5.47 -4.53
N ALA A 47 49.40 -6.38 -5.46
CA ALA A 47 48.04 -6.51 -6.02
C ALA A 47 47.01 -7.26 -5.15
N ILE A 48 47.41 -7.75 -3.97
CA ILE A 48 46.70 -8.81 -3.23
C ILE A 48 45.30 -8.39 -2.73
N THR A 49 45.05 -7.11 -2.45
CA THR A 49 43.69 -6.63 -2.13
C THR A 49 42.78 -6.54 -3.35
N GLY A 50 43.33 -6.28 -4.53
CA GLY A 50 42.58 -6.24 -5.80
C GLY A 50 42.27 -7.64 -6.31
N GLU A 51 43.29 -8.49 -6.46
CA GLU A 51 43.12 -9.84 -7.05
C GLU A 51 42.32 -10.81 -6.18
N LEU A 52 42.48 -10.76 -4.84
CA LEU A 52 41.68 -11.64 -3.99
C LEU A 52 40.21 -11.21 -3.95
N LEU A 53 39.95 -9.91 -4.08
CA LEU A 53 38.59 -9.36 -4.18
C LEU A 53 37.99 -9.68 -5.55
N SER A 54 38.71 -9.47 -6.66
CA SER A 54 38.21 -9.80 -8.01
C SER A 54 37.98 -11.29 -8.20
N VAL A 55 38.86 -12.17 -7.70
CA VAL A 55 38.67 -13.63 -7.82
C VAL A 55 37.53 -14.16 -6.91
N GLN A 56 37.26 -13.51 -5.77
CA GLN A 56 36.07 -13.85 -4.98
C GLN A 56 34.79 -13.23 -5.56
N LEU A 57 34.86 -12.03 -6.14
CA LEU A 57 33.75 -11.41 -6.86
C LEU A 57 33.40 -12.19 -8.14
N GLN A 58 34.38 -12.65 -8.93
CA GLN A 58 34.17 -13.55 -10.07
C GLN A 58 33.44 -14.83 -9.70
N LYS A 59 33.77 -15.42 -8.53
CA LYS A 59 33.07 -16.62 -8.03
C LYS A 59 31.68 -16.29 -7.51
N PHE A 60 31.51 -15.15 -6.85
CA PHE A 60 30.21 -14.67 -6.43
C PHE A 60 29.30 -14.39 -7.64
N THR A 61 29.76 -13.66 -8.64
CA THR A 61 29.00 -13.35 -9.85
C THR A 61 28.70 -14.58 -10.71
N GLN A 62 29.61 -15.55 -10.81
CA GLN A 62 29.30 -16.87 -11.38
C GLN A 62 28.19 -17.63 -10.62
N ILE A 63 27.93 -17.29 -9.34
CA ILE A 63 26.87 -17.88 -8.51
C ILE A 63 25.56 -17.05 -8.58
N VAL A 64 25.60 -15.72 -8.77
CA VAL A 64 24.38 -14.88 -8.88
C VAL A 64 23.91 -14.63 -10.32
N GLY A 65 24.79 -14.71 -11.32
CA GLY A 65 24.51 -14.46 -12.74
C GLY A 65 24.83 -13.05 -13.27
N VAL A 66 25.40 -12.16 -12.44
CA VAL A 66 25.63 -10.72 -12.73
C VAL A 66 27.03 -10.50 -13.34
N ASP A 67 27.32 -9.33 -13.92
CA ASP A 67 28.68 -9.01 -14.41
C ASP A 67 29.72 -8.77 -13.29
N VAL A 68 30.96 -9.22 -13.55
CA VAL A 68 32.12 -9.12 -12.64
C VAL A 68 32.54 -7.67 -12.40
N GLY A 69 32.79 -6.92 -13.48
CA GLY A 69 33.35 -5.57 -13.42
C GLY A 69 32.36 -4.58 -12.81
N LEU A 70 31.07 -4.81 -13.05
CA LEU A 70 29.98 -4.02 -12.53
C LEU A 70 29.87 -4.15 -11.00
N VAL A 71 29.87 -5.38 -10.44
CA VAL A 71 29.89 -5.57 -8.97
C VAL A 71 31.21 -5.05 -8.36
N GLU A 72 32.35 -5.27 -9.02
CA GLU A 72 33.63 -4.68 -8.60
C GLU A 72 33.57 -3.15 -8.51
N SER A 73 32.88 -2.47 -9.43
CA SER A 73 32.77 -1.01 -9.42
C SER A 73 32.03 -0.49 -8.18
N VAL A 74 30.95 -1.17 -7.77
CA VAL A 74 30.16 -0.79 -6.58
C VAL A 74 30.97 -1.01 -5.30
N PHE A 75 31.58 -2.19 -5.13
CA PHE A 75 32.35 -2.51 -3.92
C PHE A 75 33.58 -1.60 -3.72
N LYS A 76 34.20 -1.10 -4.80
CA LYS A 76 35.30 -0.12 -4.73
C LYS A 76 34.91 1.25 -4.18
N THR A 77 33.62 1.55 -4.01
CA THR A 77 33.14 2.82 -3.41
C THR A 77 32.86 2.74 -1.90
N LEU A 78 32.84 1.52 -1.32
CA LEU A 78 32.51 1.29 0.08
C LEU A 78 33.76 1.34 0.99
N PRO A 79 33.65 1.74 2.28
CA PRO A 79 34.77 1.68 3.20
C PRO A 79 35.22 0.23 3.44
N LEU A 80 36.52 0.01 3.64
CA LEU A 80 37.07 -1.34 3.83
C LEU A 80 36.44 -2.06 5.04
N GLU A 81 36.13 -1.33 6.12
CA GLU A 81 35.39 -1.88 7.28
C GLU A 81 33.99 -2.38 6.92
N THR A 82 33.26 -1.68 6.04
CA THR A 82 31.93 -2.09 5.59
C THR A 82 32.03 -3.29 4.66
N VAL A 83 33.05 -3.35 3.79
CA VAL A 83 33.34 -4.54 2.96
C VAL A 83 33.69 -5.75 3.84
N VAL A 84 34.41 -5.56 4.93
CA VAL A 84 34.71 -6.62 5.93
C VAL A 84 33.46 -7.04 6.71
N GLN A 85 32.66 -6.10 7.22
CA GLN A 85 31.39 -6.40 7.90
C GLN A 85 30.43 -7.19 7.00
N ILE A 86 30.23 -6.75 5.75
CA ILE A 86 29.44 -7.47 4.75
C ILE A 86 29.98 -8.89 4.58
N LYS A 87 31.29 -9.06 4.42
CA LYS A 87 31.96 -10.36 4.23
C LYS A 87 31.81 -11.29 5.44
N ASP A 88 31.87 -10.77 6.67
CA ASP A 88 31.80 -11.57 7.89
C ASP A 88 30.35 -11.95 8.25
N MET A 89 29.38 -11.05 8.00
CA MET A 89 27.94 -11.38 7.96
C MET A 89 27.65 -12.48 6.93
N VAL A 90 28.16 -12.31 5.72
CA VAL A 90 28.08 -13.29 4.61
C VAL A 90 28.62 -14.66 4.98
N ALA A 91 29.77 -14.72 5.65
CA ALA A 91 30.35 -15.97 6.15
C ALA A 91 29.48 -16.60 7.26
N THR A 92 28.92 -15.77 8.15
CA THR A 92 28.05 -16.20 9.25
C THR A 92 26.79 -16.87 8.72
N TRP A 93 26.03 -16.22 7.84
CA TRP A 93 24.80 -16.78 7.29
C TRP A 93 25.03 -18.02 6.41
N ALA A 94 26.13 -18.06 5.64
CA ALA A 94 26.50 -19.22 4.83
C ALA A 94 26.81 -20.47 5.68
N SER A 95 27.12 -20.28 6.97
CA SER A 95 27.24 -21.37 7.96
C SER A 95 25.90 -21.78 8.59
N GLN A 96 24.87 -20.92 8.52
CA GLN A 96 23.55 -21.13 9.14
C GLN A 96 22.50 -21.75 8.19
N GLY A 97 22.68 -21.67 6.87
CA GLY A 97 21.81 -22.37 5.91
C GLY A 97 20.65 -21.57 5.31
N LEU A 98 20.78 -20.25 5.19
CA LEU A 98 19.63 -19.33 5.14
C LEU A 98 19.28 -18.69 3.77
N LEU A 99 19.62 -19.27 2.61
CA LEU A 99 19.15 -18.75 1.28
C LEU A 99 19.14 -19.89 0.26
N VAL A 100 18.20 -19.85 -0.68
CA VAL A 100 17.76 -21.01 -1.48
C VAL A 100 17.87 -20.71 -2.99
N ASN A 101 18.08 -21.76 -3.78
CA ASN A 101 18.24 -21.67 -5.24
C ASN A 101 16.95 -21.13 -5.92
N PRO A 102 17.00 -19.99 -6.65
CA PRO A 102 15.79 -19.24 -7.03
C PRO A 102 15.21 -19.71 -8.37
N SER A 103 14.95 -21.00 -8.57
CA SER A 103 14.45 -21.56 -9.85
C SER A 103 12.94 -21.44 -10.08
N ALA A 104 12.20 -20.74 -9.21
CA ALA A 104 10.75 -20.52 -9.35
C ALA A 104 10.45 -19.24 -10.16
N GLN A 105 9.59 -19.37 -11.18
CA GLN A 105 9.23 -18.31 -12.11
C GLN A 105 8.11 -17.41 -11.56
N PHE A 106 8.14 -16.11 -11.84
CA PHE A 106 7.12 -15.13 -11.41
C PHE A 106 5.86 -15.13 -12.31
N GLY A 107 5.42 -16.32 -12.72
CA GLY A 107 4.13 -16.49 -13.39
C GLY A 107 3.08 -17.05 -12.43
N ILE A 108 1.82 -16.66 -12.58
CA ILE A 108 0.72 -17.50 -12.06
C ILE A 108 0.75 -18.78 -12.90
N VAL A 109 1.15 -19.91 -12.30
CA VAL A 109 1.06 -21.23 -12.91
C VAL A 109 -0.42 -21.62 -12.98
N LYS A 110 -1.11 -21.27 -14.06
CA LYS A 110 -2.47 -21.75 -14.34
C LYS A 110 -2.42 -23.06 -15.13
N VAL A 111 -2.88 -24.13 -14.48
CA VAL A 111 -3.38 -25.39 -15.07
C VAL A 111 -2.40 -26.10 -16.02
N GLY A 112 -1.59 -27.00 -15.46
CA GLY A 112 -0.71 -27.88 -16.24
C GLY A 112 0.20 -28.72 -15.35
N ASP A 113 1.47 -28.34 -15.29
CA ASP A 113 2.52 -29.10 -14.61
C ASP A 113 2.48 -28.99 -13.08
N LYS A 114 2.56 -30.14 -12.41
CA LYS A 114 2.48 -30.29 -10.94
C LYS A 114 3.82 -30.52 -10.26
N SER A 115 4.94 -30.33 -10.95
CA SER A 115 6.29 -30.63 -10.46
C SER A 115 7.08 -29.38 -10.07
N GLU A 116 7.76 -29.46 -8.92
CA GLU A 116 8.85 -28.56 -8.48
C GLU A 116 8.50 -27.15 -7.95
N ILE A 117 7.62 -27.05 -6.95
CA ILE A 117 7.72 -25.99 -5.91
C ILE A 117 7.65 -26.65 -4.53
N ALA A 118 8.56 -26.28 -3.63
CA ALA A 118 8.62 -26.76 -2.25
C ALA A 118 8.43 -25.59 -1.27
N ASP A 119 7.71 -25.85 -0.18
CA ASP A 119 7.39 -24.86 0.85
C ASP A 119 8.58 -24.68 1.83
N VAL A 120 8.91 -23.44 2.19
CA VAL A 120 10.11 -23.10 2.99
C VAL A 120 9.69 -22.38 4.27
N ALA A 121 10.19 -22.84 5.42
CA ALA A 121 9.70 -22.42 6.73
C ALA A 121 10.02 -20.95 7.06
N GLU A 122 9.00 -20.22 7.51
CA GLU A 122 9.01 -18.78 7.79
C GLU A 122 9.98 -18.33 8.92
N LYS A 123 10.60 -19.28 9.63
CA LYS A 123 11.60 -19.03 10.68
C LYS A 123 13.01 -18.75 10.13
N ASP A 124 13.40 -19.38 9.03
CA ASP A 124 14.83 -19.52 8.67
C ASP A 124 15.39 -18.36 7.84
N LEU A 125 14.71 -17.20 7.83
CA LEU A 125 15.07 -16.03 7.03
C LEU A 125 15.05 -14.69 7.79
N SER A 126 14.59 -14.67 9.04
CA SER A 126 14.52 -13.43 9.86
C SER A 126 15.88 -12.83 10.23
N GLN A 127 16.92 -13.65 10.39
CA GLN A 127 18.26 -13.14 10.70
C GLN A 127 18.84 -12.36 9.52
N VAL A 128 18.82 -12.96 8.33
CA VAL A 128 19.37 -12.36 7.10
C VAL A 128 18.66 -11.06 6.76
N GLU A 129 17.32 -11.05 6.88
CA GLU A 129 16.48 -9.86 6.77
C GLU A 129 16.95 -8.74 7.71
N ASN A 130 17.08 -9.03 9.01
CA ASN A 130 17.49 -8.04 10.00
C ASN A 130 18.82 -7.39 9.61
N ASP A 131 19.78 -8.19 9.20
CA ASP A 131 21.14 -7.72 8.95
C ASP A 131 21.25 -6.90 7.63
N ILE A 132 20.30 -7.04 6.67
CA ILE A 132 20.14 -6.09 5.56
C ILE A 132 19.66 -4.74 6.07
N LEU A 133 18.68 -4.73 6.99
CA LEU A 133 18.11 -3.49 7.50
C LEU A 133 19.19 -2.69 8.27
N ASP A 134 20.06 -3.37 9.02
CA ASP A 134 21.21 -2.72 9.65
C ASP A 134 22.28 -2.27 8.63
N LEU A 135 22.50 -3.01 7.54
CA LEU A 135 23.37 -2.53 6.45
C LEU A 135 22.82 -1.24 5.79
N LEU A 136 21.51 -1.16 5.54
CA LEU A 136 20.89 0.04 4.96
C LEU A 136 20.92 1.23 5.94
N ILE A 137 20.69 0.99 7.23
CA ILE A 137 20.83 2.01 8.28
C ILE A 137 22.29 2.48 8.41
N SER A 138 23.26 1.58 8.30
CA SER A 138 24.70 1.90 8.29
C SER A 138 25.08 2.73 7.05
N LEU A 139 24.65 2.30 5.85
CA LEU A 139 24.86 3.04 4.61
C LEU A 139 24.20 4.43 4.64
N HIS A 140 23.03 4.59 5.27
CA HIS A 140 22.41 5.89 5.51
C HIS A 140 23.27 6.75 6.45
N GLY A 141 23.72 6.21 7.58
CA GLY A 141 24.63 6.91 8.50
C GLY A 141 25.97 7.34 7.88
N GLN A 142 26.40 6.68 6.80
CA GLN A 142 27.57 7.06 6.00
C GLN A 142 27.28 8.03 4.84
N GLY A 143 26.01 8.41 4.60
CA GLY A 143 25.60 9.17 3.41
C GLY A 143 25.69 8.39 2.09
N LYS A 144 25.76 7.05 2.14
CA LYS A 144 25.99 6.15 1.00
C LYS A 144 24.76 5.35 0.55
N LEU A 145 23.63 5.40 1.29
CA LEU A 145 22.40 4.67 0.94
C LEU A 145 21.94 4.96 -0.49
N ILE A 146 21.75 6.25 -0.84
CA ILE A 146 21.24 6.65 -2.15
C ILE A 146 22.22 6.27 -3.28
N PRO A 147 23.54 6.60 -3.20
CA PRO A 147 24.51 6.11 -4.18
C PRO A 147 24.52 4.59 -4.34
N PHE A 148 24.49 3.82 -3.25
CA PHE A 148 24.52 2.36 -3.28
C PHE A 148 23.28 1.77 -4.00
N VAL A 149 22.08 2.20 -3.60
CA VAL A 149 20.83 1.67 -4.17
C VAL A 149 20.65 2.11 -5.63
N SER A 150 21.04 3.33 -6.00
CA SER A 150 21.03 3.78 -7.39
C SER A 150 22.01 2.98 -8.26
N SER A 151 23.24 2.73 -7.78
CA SER A 151 24.21 1.89 -8.52
C SER A 151 23.75 0.43 -8.62
N LEU A 152 23.08 -0.10 -7.61
CA LEU A 152 22.44 -1.42 -7.64
C LEU A 152 21.34 -1.47 -8.71
N ILE A 153 20.49 -0.45 -8.80
CA ILE A 153 19.43 -0.34 -9.81
C ILE A 153 20.02 -0.32 -11.24
N GLU A 154 21.03 0.51 -11.51
CA GLU A 154 21.67 0.57 -12.84
C GLU A 154 22.42 -0.71 -13.22
N MET A 155 22.98 -1.42 -12.23
CA MET A 155 23.57 -2.75 -12.42
C MET A 155 22.51 -3.79 -12.83
N LEU A 156 21.33 -3.74 -12.22
CA LEU A 156 20.25 -4.69 -12.48
C LEU A 156 19.46 -4.39 -13.76
N LYS A 157 19.46 -3.15 -14.24
CA LYS A 157 18.95 -2.78 -15.58
C LYS A 157 19.72 -3.48 -16.71
N GLN A 158 20.99 -3.81 -16.49
CA GLN A 158 21.88 -4.46 -17.46
C GLN A 158 21.83 -6.00 -17.40
N ASP A 159 21.26 -6.58 -16.36
CA ASP A 159 21.11 -8.03 -16.21
C ASP A 159 20.02 -8.56 -17.17
N PRO A 160 20.28 -9.55 -18.04
CA PRO A 160 19.28 -10.05 -19.00
C PRO A 160 18.00 -10.63 -18.37
N LYS A 161 18.06 -11.02 -17.10
CA LYS A 161 16.99 -11.65 -16.33
C LYS A 161 16.18 -10.62 -15.53
N TYR A 162 16.81 -9.56 -15.02
CA TYR A 162 16.16 -8.56 -14.16
C TYR A 162 15.92 -7.21 -14.86
N GLY A 163 16.67 -6.91 -15.92
CA GLY A 163 16.63 -5.65 -16.67
C GLY A 163 15.24 -5.25 -17.16
N PRO A 164 14.43 -6.15 -17.76
CA PRO A 164 13.06 -5.82 -18.19
C PRO A 164 12.14 -5.35 -17.05
N VAL A 165 12.40 -5.80 -15.82
CA VAL A 165 11.57 -5.52 -14.64
C VAL A 165 12.04 -4.26 -13.94
N VAL A 166 13.36 -4.12 -13.72
CA VAL A 166 13.93 -2.90 -13.11
C VAL A 166 13.76 -1.69 -14.03
N SER A 167 13.68 -1.90 -15.34
CA SER A 167 13.30 -0.87 -16.33
C SER A 167 11.79 -0.55 -16.36
N ALA A 168 10.93 -1.41 -15.81
CA ALA A 168 9.49 -1.13 -15.65
C ALA A 168 9.21 -0.27 -14.40
N ILE A 169 10.14 -0.22 -13.43
CA ILE A 169 10.12 0.77 -12.36
C ILE A 169 10.62 2.10 -12.96
N THR A 170 9.73 3.08 -13.11
CA THR A 170 10.11 4.37 -13.71
C THR A 170 11.10 5.15 -12.82
N PRO A 171 11.95 6.04 -13.37
CA PRO A 171 12.92 6.82 -12.58
C PRO A 171 12.28 7.61 -11.43
N GLU A 172 11.04 8.08 -11.62
CA GLU A 172 10.24 8.80 -10.63
C GLU A 172 9.89 7.89 -9.45
N LYS A 173 9.44 6.65 -9.71
CA LYS A 173 9.20 5.64 -8.68
C LYS A 173 10.50 5.23 -7.97
N GLN A 174 11.62 5.15 -8.68
CA GLN A 174 12.94 4.85 -8.09
C GLN A 174 13.36 5.95 -7.08
N LEU A 175 13.22 7.23 -7.46
CA LEU A 175 13.50 8.37 -6.58
C LEU A 175 12.53 8.46 -5.38
N MET A 176 11.25 8.16 -5.58
CA MET A 176 10.26 8.11 -4.51
C MET A 176 10.60 7.06 -3.44
N ILE A 177 10.95 5.83 -3.85
CA ILE A 177 11.35 4.76 -2.92
C ILE A 177 12.61 5.15 -2.13
N LEU A 178 13.60 5.76 -2.79
CA LEU A 178 14.82 6.26 -2.14
C LEU A 178 14.51 7.32 -1.08
N ALA A 179 13.67 8.31 -1.40
CA ALA A 179 13.26 9.35 -0.47
C ALA A 179 12.49 8.78 0.74
N MET A 180 11.59 7.81 0.52
CA MET A 180 10.85 7.15 1.60
C MET A 180 11.76 6.37 2.56
N LEU A 181 12.80 5.69 2.05
CA LEU A 181 13.78 4.97 2.88
C LEU A 181 14.64 5.94 3.71
N ASP A 182 15.15 7.00 3.08
CA ASP A 182 15.96 8.04 3.73
C ASP A 182 15.17 8.76 4.84
N GLN A 183 13.96 9.23 4.51
CA GLN A 183 13.03 9.87 5.43
C GLN A 183 12.62 8.95 6.58
N THR A 184 12.43 7.64 6.34
CA THR A 184 12.16 6.65 7.39
C THR A 184 13.34 6.53 8.35
N ILE A 185 14.56 6.32 7.85
CA ILE A 185 15.74 6.11 8.70
C ILE A 185 16.08 7.40 9.47
N THR A 186 16.02 8.56 8.82
CA THR A 186 16.22 9.87 9.46
C THR A 186 15.22 10.15 10.58
N SER A 187 13.95 9.77 10.43
CA SER A 187 12.89 10.09 11.42
C SER A 187 12.74 9.06 12.56
N THR A 188 13.08 7.79 12.33
CA THR A 188 12.87 6.69 13.30
C THR A 188 14.17 6.08 13.85
N GLY A 189 15.29 6.34 13.18
CA GLY A 189 16.55 5.62 13.36
C GLY A 189 16.48 4.13 13.01
N SER A 190 15.43 3.64 12.33
CA SER A 190 15.32 2.22 11.95
C SER A 190 14.18 1.90 10.98
N LEU A 191 14.50 1.18 9.90
CA LEU A 191 13.52 0.53 9.00
C LEU A 191 12.58 -0.48 9.69
N ARG A 192 12.78 -0.79 10.97
CA ARG A 192 11.97 -1.74 11.75
C ARG A 192 10.89 -1.09 12.64
N LYS A 193 10.95 0.23 12.89
CA LYS A 193 10.26 0.88 14.03
C LYS A 193 8.92 1.56 13.69
N PHE A 194 8.20 1.09 12.68
CA PHE A 194 6.89 1.64 12.31
C PHE A 194 5.82 1.41 13.39
N SER A 195 5.90 0.29 14.13
CA SER A 195 5.17 0.07 15.37
C SER A 195 5.98 -0.85 16.30
N LYS A 196 5.62 -0.91 17.59
CA LYS A 196 6.09 -1.95 18.53
C LYS A 196 5.07 -3.09 18.70
N GLN A 197 3.99 -3.07 17.93
CA GLN A 197 2.83 -3.91 18.12
C GLN A 197 2.64 -4.86 16.93
N THR A 198 2.76 -6.15 17.25
CA THR A 198 2.51 -7.25 16.31
C THR A 198 1.04 -7.27 15.87
N TRP A 199 0.75 -7.86 14.71
CA TRP A 199 -0.62 -8.07 14.24
C TRP A 199 -1.44 -8.97 15.17
N THR A 200 -0.79 -9.82 15.97
CA THR A 200 -1.44 -10.60 17.05
C THR A 200 -1.89 -9.69 18.20
N GLN A 201 -0.99 -8.87 18.76
CA GLN A 201 -1.31 -7.93 19.85
C GLN A 201 -2.31 -6.84 19.42
N LEU A 202 -2.31 -6.45 18.15
CA LEU A 202 -3.35 -5.57 17.60
C LEU A 202 -4.68 -6.31 17.47
N SER A 203 -4.68 -7.56 16.99
CA SER A 203 -5.90 -8.38 16.96
C SER A 203 -6.51 -8.59 18.35
N GLU A 204 -5.69 -8.87 19.37
CA GLU A 204 -6.13 -9.00 20.76
C GLU A 204 -6.78 -7.71 21.29
N GLN A 205 -6.24 -6.54 20.95
CA GLN A 205 -6.80 -5.25 21.37
C GLN A 205 -8.08 -4.88 20.60
N LEU A 206 -8.16 -5.18 19.30
CA LEU A 206 -9.37 -4.98 18.49
C LEU A 206 -10.50 -5.87 19.02
N GLU A 207 -10.21 -7.15 19.28
CA GLU A 207 -11.16 -8.07 19.91
C GLU A 207 -11.61 -7.59 21.28
N ALA A 208 -10.69 -7.16 22.16
CA ALA A 208 -11.05 -6.62 23.47
C ALA A 208 -11.93 -5.36 23.38
N LYS A 209 -11.71 -4.49 22.37
CA LYS A 209 -12.53 -3.29 22.10
C LYS A 209 -13.94 -3.62 21.58
N LEU A 210 -14.15 -4.74 20.89
CA LEU A 210 -15.48 -5.16 20.41
C LEU A 210 -16.22 -6.02 21.44
N ASN A 211 -15.54 -7.00 22.04
CA ASN A 211 -16.12 -7.95 23.00
C ASN A 211 -16.58 -7.30 24.32
N ARG A 212 -16.25 -6.03 24.57
CA ARG A 212 -16.83 -5.25 25.69
C ARG A 212 -18.35 -5.03 25.58
N PHE A 213 -18.92 -5.17 24.39
CA PHE A 213 -20.36 -5.06 24.14
C PHE A 213 -21.10 -6.40 24.12
N GLU A 214 -20.34 -7.48 23.95
CA GLU A 214 -20.80 -8.81 23.55
C GLU A 214 -20.07 -9.87 24.38
N THR A 215 -20.52 -10.11 25.62
CA THR A 215 -19.86 -11.03 26.56
C THR A 215 -20.10 -12.52 26.24
N ASP A 216 -21.05 -12.84 25.36
CA ASP A 216 -21.26 -14.17 24.80
C ASP A 216 -21.89 -14.14 23.38
N LYS A 217 -22.00 -15.30 22.73
CA LYS A 217 -22.61 -15.45 21.39
C LYS A 217 -24.13 -15.14 21.33
N LYS A 218 -24.82 -14.90 22.45
CA LYS A 218 -26.23 -14.49 22.48
C LYS A 218 -26.39 -12.98 22.60
N SER A 219 -25.37 -12.29 23.11
CA SER A 219 -25.31 -10.83 23.23
C SER A 219 -24.86 -10.10 21.95
N GLN A 220 -24.39 -10.83 20.94
CA GLN A 220 -24.01 -10.33 19.62
C GLN A 220 -25.20 -9.65 18.92
N THR A 221 -25.06 -8.37 18.56
CA THR A 221 -26.12 -7.57 17.92
C THR A 221 -26.07 -7.66 16.39
N LYS A 222 -27.24 -7.61 15.77
CA LYS A 222 -27.45 -7.63 14.32
C LYS A 222 -27.63 -6.23 13.76
N LEU A 223 -27.45 -6.04 12.45
CA LEU A 223 -27.80 -4.79 11.76
C LEU A 223 -29.25 -4.32 12.05
N SER A 224 -30.19 -5.22 12.32
CA SER A 224 -31.58 -4.90 12.69
C SER A 224 -31.76 -4.19 14.04
N ASP A 225 -30.79 -4.31 14.94
CA ASP A 225 -30.99 -4.06 16.36
C ASP A 225 -30.58 -2.63 16.73
N ALA A 226 -31.40 -1.90 17.50
CA ALA A 226 -31.07 -0.51 17.88
C ALA A 226 -29.69 -0.40 18.58
N LYS A 227 -29.35 -1.38 19.42
CA LYS A 227 -28.06 -1.48 20.13
C LYS A 227 -26.86 -1.67 19.19
N PHE A 228 -27.04 -2.23 17.99
CA PHE A 228 -25.96 -2.34 17.01
C PHE A 228 -25.44 -0.97 16.57
N ASN A 229 -26.33 0.01 16.38
CA ASN A 229 -25.92 1.38 16.04
C ASN A 229 -25.15 2.04 17.18
N GLU A 230 -25.55 1.85 18.44
CA GLU A 230 -24.83 2.37 19.61
C GLU A 230 -23.38 1.84 19.67
N GLU A 231 -23.20 0.54 19.42
CA GLU A 231 -21.89 -0.13 19.39
C GLU A 231 -21.06 0.25 18.17
N LEU A 232 -21.69 0.44 17.00
CA LEU A 232 -21.04 0.90 15.79
C LEU A 232 -20.57 2.35 15.91
N PHE A 233 -21.35 3.22 16.57
CA PHE A 233 -21.00 4.62 16.82
C PHE A 233 -19.79 4.76 17.75
N ASP A 234 -19.72 3.98 18.82
CA ASP A 234 -18.52 3.89 19.66
C ASP A 234 -17.32 3.33 18.88
N ALA A 235 -17.48 2.24 18.13
CA ALA A 235 -16.41 1.64 17.34
C ALA A 235 -15.84 2.60 16.28
N ALA A 236 -16.71 3.44 15.70
CA ALA A 236 -16.36 4.49 14.74
C ALA A 236 -15.83 5.79 15.40
N ASN A 237 -16.07 5.99 16.71
CA ASN A 237 -16.02 7.30 17.38
C ASN A 237 -16.75 8.40 16.59
N SER A 238 -17.93 8.08 16.08
CA SER A 238 -18.74 8.94 15.20
C SER A 238 -20.22 8.55 15.28
N GLN A 239 -21.09 9.20 14.52
CA GLN A 239 -22.54 8.93 14.52
C GLN A 239 -23.16 9.16 13.14
N TYR A 240 -24.42 8.76 12.96
CA TYR A 240 -25.19 9.07 11.74
C TYR A 240 -25.65 10.54 11.67
N PHE A 241 -25.59 11.09 10.45
CA PHE A 241 -26.12 12.40 10.04
C PHE A 241 -26.99 12.22 8.78
N SER A 242 -27.82 13.21 8.41
CA SER A 242 -28.60 13.14 7.16
C SER A 242 -27.68 13.08 5.94
N SER A 243 -28.00 12.20 4.99
CA SER A 243 -27.40 12.17 3.67
C SER A 243 -28.48 12.33 2.59
N GLU A 244 -28.17 13.18 1.62
CA GLU A 244 -29.12 13.74 0.65
C GLU A 244 -28.46 13.78 -0.74
N ASN A 245 -29.24 13.66 -1.81
CA ASN A 245 -28.78 13.66 -3.20
C ASN A 245 -27.64 12.64 -3.50
N VAL A 246 -27.61 11.53 -2.76
CA VAL A 246 -26.48 10.58 -2.76
C VAL A 246 -26.35 9.83 -4.09
N ARG A 247 -25.12 9.75 -4.63
CA ARG A 247 -24.81 9.15 -5.94
C ARG A 247 -23.52 8.35 -5.90
N LEU A 248 -23.55 7.11 -6.34
CA LEU A 248 -22.36 6.31 -6.62
C LEU A 248 -21.67 6.83 -7.89
N LEU A 249 -20.34 6.91 -7.88
CA LEU A 249 -19.51 7.42 -8.98
C LEU A 249 -18.51 6.35 -9.40
N VAL A 250 -18.97 5.42 -10.23
CA VAL A 250 -18.18 4.29 -10.74
C VAL A 250 -17.27 4.78 -11.88
N ASN A 251 -15.96 4.54 -11.74
CA ASN A 251 -14.90 4.96 -12.67
C ASN A 251 -14.71 6.48 -12.86
N GLY A 252 -13.52 6.82 -13.38
CA GLY A 252 -13.09 8.18 -13.67
C GLY A 252 -14.10 9.05 -14.42
N PRO A 253 -14.66 8.61 -15.57
CA PRO A 253 -15.56 9.44 -16.36
C PRO A 253 -16.78 9.95 -15.59
N ALA A 254 -17.35 9.16 -14.68
CA ALA A 254 -18.47 9.58 -13.84
C ALA A 254 -18.03 10.58 -12.75
N SER A 255 -16.97 10.26 -12.02
CA SER A 255 -16.49 11.12 -10.93
C SER A 255 -15.95 12.45 -11.44
N PHE A 256 -15.02 12.43 -12.39
CA PHE A 256 -14.37 13.65 -12.89
C PHE A 256 -15.34 14.57 -13.64
N ALA A 257 -16.33 14.05 -14.37
CA ALA A 257 -17.35 14.90 -14.97
C ALA A 257 -18.17 15.67 -13.92
N LEU A 258 -18.54 15.02 -12.79
CA LEU A 258 -19.26 15.68 -11.70
C LEU A 258 -18.35 16.65 -10.91
N ARG A 259 -17.11 16.24 -10.60
CA ARG A 259 -16.08 17.08 -9.97
C ARG A 259 -15.90 18.38 -10.78
N ASP A 260 -15.63 18.26 -12.08
CA ASP A 260 -15.36 19.40 -12.97
C ASP A 260 -16.58 20.33 -13.09
N ALA A 261 -17.79 19.77 -13.26
CA ALA A 261 -19.01 20.57 -13.34
C ALA A 261 -19.27 21.35 -12.05
N LYS A 262 -19.19 20.68 -10.89
CA LYS A 262 -19.50 21.31 -9.60
C LYS A 262 -18.43 22.30 -9.14
N MET A 263 -17.16 22.07 -9.48
CA MET A 263 -16.12 23.08 -9.21
C MET A 263 -16.26 24.31 -10.12
N LYS A 264 -16.74 24.16 -11.37
CA LYS A 264 -17.09 25.30 -12.24
C LYS A 264 -18.27 26.10 -11.67
N GLU A 265 -19.29 25.42 -11.16
CA GLU A 265 -20.45 26.05 -10.50
C GLU A 265 -20.14 26.74 -9.15
N ALA A 266 -19.01 26.43 -8.50
CA ALA A 266 -18.70 26.89 -7.14
C ALA A 266 -18.65 28.43 -7.02
N THR A 267 -19.19 28.96 -5.92
CA THR A 267 -19.35 30.41 -5.67
C THR A 267 -18.69 30.90 -4.38
N LYS A 268 -18.36 30.00 -3.45
CA LYS A 268 -17.90 30.33 -2.09
C LYS A 268 -16.54 29.70 -1.77
N SER A 269 -16.40 28.40 -1.94
CA SER A 269 -15.15 27.69 -1.64
C SER A 269 -15.05 26.31 -2.29
N ILE A 270 -13.82 25.92 -2.63
CA ILE A 270 -13.46 24.55 -3.00
C ILE A 270 -12.40 24.10 -2.00
N ASN A 271 -12.67 23.03 -1.25
CA ASN A 271 -11.79 22.49 -0.22
C ASN A 271 -11.48 21.03 -0.57
N MET A 272 -10.24 20.73 -0.98
CA MET A 272 -9.84 19.40 -1.45
C MET A 272 -8.73 18.80 -0.58
N ILE A 273 -8.85 17.54 -0.18
CA ILE A 273 -7.73 16.68 0.22
C ILE A 273 -7.59 15.60 -0.84
N THR A 274 -6.37 15.32 -1.26
CA THR A 274 -6.00 14.19 -2.11
C THR A 274 -4.64 13.67 -1.65
N TRP A 275 -4.29 12.43 -1.97
CA TRP A 275 -2.93 11.93 -1.67
C TRP A 275 -1.92 12.60 -2.61
N ALA A 276 -2.24 12.63 -3.91
CA ALA A 276 -1.45 13.34 -4.92
C ALA A 276 -2.33 14.04 -5.96
N VAL A 277 -1.71 14.96 -6.70
CA VAL A 277 -2.16 15.47 -8.01
C VAL A 277 -1.04 15.12 -8.98
N LEU A 278 -1.34 14.41 -10.07
CA LEU A 278 -0.32 13.98 -11.04
C LEU A 278 0.05 15.12 -12.00
N ASP A 279 1.30 15.15 -12.45
CA ASP A 279 1.80 16.10 -13.45
C ASP A 279 1.41 15.70 -14.89
N ASP A 280 0.14 15.36 -15.08
CA ASP A 280 -0.46 14.85 -16.31
C ASP A 280 -1.59 15.77 -16.84
N LYS A 281 -2.37 15.31 -17.82
CA LYS A 281 -3.45 16.12 -18.40
C LYS A 281 -4.55 16.41 -17.38
N THR A 282 -4.95 15.44 -16.58
CA THR A 282 -5.97 15.59 -15.53
C THR A 282 -5.52 16.54 -14.43
N GLY A 283 -4.26 16.45 -13.99
CA GLY A 283 -3.71 17.42 -13.04
C GLY A 283 -3.60 18.83 -13.62
N THR A 284 -3.27 18.95 -14.91
CA THR A 284 -3.24 20.24 -15.62
C THR A 284 -4.63 20.87 -15.71
N GLU A 285 -5.64 20.10 -16.11
CA GLU A 285 -7.04 20.54 -16.20
C GLU A 285 -7.61 20.93 -14.82
N LEU A 286 -7.25 20.20 -13.76
CA LEU A 286 -7.58 20.57 -12.39
C LEU A 286 -6.91 21.89 -11.98
N ALA A 287 -5.63 22.06 -12.27
CA ALA A 287 -4.89 23.28 -11.95
C ALA A 287 -5.47 24.49 -12.69
N ASP A 288 -5.79 24.37 -13.98
CA ASP A 288 -6.45 25.42 -14.76
C ASP A 288 -7.78 25.85 -14.13
N LEU A 289 -8.60 24.87 -13.76
CA LEU A 289 -9.91 25.08 -13.14
C LEU A 289 -9.76 25.78 -11.78
N LEU A 290 -8.93 25.25 -10.88
CA LEU A 290 -8.75 25.82 -9.54
C LEU A 290 -8.16 27.24 -9.58
N ILE A 291 -7.23 27.50 -10.51
CA ILE A 291 -6.67 28.84 -10.75
C ILE A 291 -7.73 29.81 -11.30
N ALA A 292 -8.63 29.36 -12.18
CA ALA A 292 -9.75 30.18 -12.64
C ALA A 292 -10.69 30.55 -11.49
N LYS A 293 -11.07 29.58 -10.64
CA LYS A 293 -11.96 29.84 -9.49
C LYS A 293 -11.32 30.77 -8.44
N VAL A 294 -10.00 30.74 -8.24
CA VAL A 294 -9.28 31.75 -7.43
C VAL A 294 -9.44 33.16 -8.02
N LYS A 295 -9.30 33.31 -9.36
CA LYS A 295 -9.48 34.61 -10.06
C LYS A 295 -10.92 35.13 -10.00
N GLU A 296 -11.90 34.24 -9.90
CA GLU A 296 -13.32 34.55 -9.63
C GLU A 296 -13.60 34.88 -8.15
N GLY A 297 -12.61 34.81 -7.26
CA GLY A 297 -12.74 35.13 -5.83
C GLY A 297 -13.20 33.96 -4.94
N VAL A 298 -13.34 32.76 -5.49
CA VAL A 298 -13.68 31.55 -4.74
C VAL A 298 -12.51 31.13 -3.86
N LYS A 299 -12.79 30.75 -2.61
CA LYS A 299 -11.76 30.33 -1.64
C LYS A 299 -11.33 28.90 -1.93
N VAL A 300 -10.32 28.72 -2.79
CA VAL A 300 -9.77 27.41 -3.13
C VAL A 300 -8.66 27.01 -2.15
N ARG A 301 -8.76 25.79 -1.62
CA ARG A 301 -7.81 25.17 -0.69
C ARG A 301 -7.53 23.73 -1.06
N LEU A 302 -6.27 23.34 -1.01
CA LEU A 302 -5.80 22.01 -1.36
C LEU A 302 -4.91 21.47 -0.23
N VAL A 303 -5.09 20.20 0.13
CA VAL A 303 -4.17 19.44 0.97
C VAL A 303 -3.69 18.24 0.16
N VAL A 304 -2.38 18.07 0.07
CA VAL A 304 -1.70 16.97 -0.62
C VAL A 304 -0.75 16.27 0.34
N ASP A 305 -0.39 15.01 0.11
CA ASP A 305 0.65 14.35 0.90
C ASP A 305 2.01 15.03 0.67
N GLY A 306 2.69 15.44 1.75
CA GLY A 306 3.95 16.19 1.68
C GLY A 306 5.19 15.37 1.33
N GLN A 307 5.14 14.04 1.40
CA GLN A 307 6.19 13.15 0.89
C GLN A 307 6.07 13.00 -0.64
N VAL A 308 4.84 12.90 -1.14
CA VAL A 308 4.55 12.61 -2.56
C VAL A 308 4.57 13.88 -3.43
N SER A 309 3.92 14.95 -2.99
CA SER A 309 3.74 16.19 -3.78
C SER A 309 5.00 17.06 -3.97
N ASN A 310 6.13 16.65 -3.40
CA ASN A 310 7.45 17.21 -3.67
C ASN A 310 8.29 16.27 -4.57
N GLY A 311 7.73 15.15 -5.02
CA GLY A 311 8.36 14.16 -5.87
C GLY A 311 8.17 14.43 -7.37
N PRO A 312 9.03 13.86 -8.23
CA PRO A 312 8.85 13.89 -9.68
C PRO A 312 7.49 13.29 -10.09
N GLY A 313 6.77 13.96 -10.99
CA GLY A 313 5.46 13.53 -11.46
C GLY A 313 4.27 13.98 -10.59
N TYR A 314 4.49 14.73 -9.51
CA TYR A 314 3.44 15.27 -8.63
C TYR A 314 3.67 16.72 -8.16
N THR A 315 4.67 17.41 -8.69
CA THR A 315 5.16 18.70 -8.18
C THR A 315 4.74 19.88 -9.04
N LEU A 316 4.77 19.73 -10.37
CA LEU A 316 4.60 20.84 -11.31
C LEU A 316 3.21 21.50 -11.17
N GLN A 317 2.15 20.70 -11.13
CA GLN A 317 0.78 21.24 -11.05
C GLN A 317 0.45 21.77 -9.65
N VAL A 318 0.98 21.14 -8.59
CA VAL A 318 0.81 21.60 -7.22
C VAL A 318 1.46 22.97 -7.03
N LYS A 319 2.74 23.11 -7.42
CA LYS A 319 3.46 24.38 -7.38
C LYS A 319 2.80 25.46 -8.25
N ARG A 320 2.37 25.10 -9.47
CA ARG A 320 1.66 26.01 -10.38
C ARG A 320 0.38 26.58 -9.74
N MET A 321 -0.35 25.78 -8.96
CA MET A 321 -1.51 26.22 -8.20
C MET A 321 -1.13 27.17 -7.05
N GLU A 322 -0.08 26.89 -6.29
CA GLU A 322 0.44 27.80 -5.24
C GLU A 322 0.83 29.17 -5.80
N GLU A 323 1.64 29.19 -6.88
CA GLU A 323 2.12 30.40 -7.54
C GLU A 323 0.98 31.26 -8.13
N ASN A 324 -0.21 30.67 -8.33
CA ASN A 324 -1.41 31.35 -8.82
C ASN A 324 -2.48 31.56 -7.72
N GLY A 325 -2.14 31.41 -6.44
CA GLY A 325 -2.96 31.83 -5.30
C GLY A 325 -3.92 30.79 -4.74
N VAL A 326 -3.84 29.52 -5.16
CA VAL A 326 -4.50 28.41 -4.45
C VAL A 326 -3.82 28.22 -3.10
N GLN A 327 -4.60 28.07 -2.03
CA GLN A 327 -4.04 27.85 -0.69
C GLN A 327 -3.69 26.36 -0.53
N VAL A 328 -2.43 25.98 -0.72
CA VAL A 328 -1.99 24.58 -0.61
C VAL A 328 -1.36 24.31 0.76
N ILE A 329 -1.57 23.10 1.29
CA ILE A 329 -0.81 22.51 2.38
C ILE A 329 -0.26 21.16 1.93
N HIS A 330 1.07 21.09 1.76
CA HIS A 330 1.81 19.83 1.74
C HIS A 330 1.77 19.23 3.16
N TRP A 331 0.92 18.23 3.41
CA TRP A 331 0.67 17.65 4.74
C TRP A 331 1.90 16.88 5.23
N ILE A 332 2.38 17.21 6.43
CA ILE A 332 3.51 16.55 7.08
C ILE A 332 3.19 16.42 8.57
N ASN A 333 3.37 15.25 9.18
CA ASN A 333 3.38 15.12 10.63
C ASN A 333 4.75 15.55 11.19
N PRO A 334 4.87 16.66 11.96
CA PRO A 334 6.17 17.16 12.42
C PRO A 334 6.87 16.25 13.43
N ALA A 335 6.13 15.36 14.10
CA ALA A 335 6.67 14.41 15.08
C ALA A 335 7.07 13.06 14.46
N ALA A 336 6.62 12.77 13.23
CA ALA A 336 6.79 11.49 12.56
C ALA A 336 6.65 11.68 11.03
N SER A 337 7.65 12.30 10.40
CA SER A 337 7.55 12.77 9.01
C SER A 337 7.34 11.66 7.97
N PHE A 338 7.65 10.39 8.31
CA PHE A 338 7.38 9.21 7.49
C PHE A 338 5.88 8.86 7.36
N MET A 339 5.01 9.47 8.17
CA MET A 339 3.56 9.28 8.10
C MET A 339 2.96 10.04 6.91
N GLY A 340 1.94 9.45 6.29
CA GLY A 340 1.29 10.00 5.09
C GLY A 340 -0.15 10.47 5.30
N GLN A 341 -0.68 11.17 4.29
CA GLN A 341 -2.07 11.59 4.15
C GLN A 341 -2.67 10.88 2.92
N HIS A 342 -3.43 9.80 3.13
CA HIS A 342 -4.01 9.01 2.04
C HIS A 342 -5.49 9.34 1.76
N ARG A 343 -6.12 10.21 2.57
CA ARG A 343 -7.52 10.67 2.38
C ARG A 343 -7.76 11.34 1.03
N LYS A 344 -8.90 11.02 0.40
CA LYS A 344 -9.46 11.79 -0.73
C LYS A 344 -10.84 12.32 -0.33
N MET A 345 -10.98 13.64 -0.31
CA MET A 345 -12.27 14.30 -0.12
C MET A 345 -12.30 15.65 -0.84
N LEU A 346 -13.43 15.99 -1.45
CA LEU A 346 -13.67 17.28 -2.09
C LEU A 346 -14.97 17.85 -1.54
N VAL A 347 -14.91 19.06 -0.97
CA VAL A 347 -16.08 19.79 -0.48
C VAL A 347 -16.24 21.10 -1.25
N ILE A 348 -17.44 21.31 -1.81
CA ILE A 348 -17.77 22.48 -2.65
C ILE A 348 -18.88 23.29 -1.98
N ASP A 349 -18.64 24.59 -1.83
CA ASP A 349 -19.50 25.60 -1.19
C ASP A 349 -20.02 25.23 0.22
N GLU A 350 -19.31 24.31 0.88
CA GLU A 350 -19.67 23.68 2.16
C GLU A 350 -21.01 22.90 2.07
N LYS A 351 -21.42 22.44 0.88
CA LYS A 351 -22.72 21.79 0.62
C LYS A 351 -22.57 20.37 0.06
N LEU A 352 -21.81 20.24 -1.03
CA LEU A 352 -21.57 18.96 -1.71
C LEU A 352 -20.24 18.40 -1.22
N ALA A 353 -20.24 17.13 -0.80
CA ALA A 353 -19.05 16.35 -0.54
C ALA A 353 -18.90 15.25 -1.61
N ILE A 354 -17.65 14.95 -1.98
CA ILE A 354 -17.26 13.76 -2.74
C ILE A 354 -16.13 13.07 -1.97
N MET A 355 -16.23 11.76 -1.76
CA MET A 355 -15.23 10.92 -1.07
C MET A 355 -15.03 9.59 -1.81
N GLY A 356 -13.87 8.95 -1.66
CA GLY A 356 -13.58 7.66 -2.32
C GLY A 356 -12.09 7.41 -2.50
N GLY A 357 -11.74 6.66 -3.55
CA GLY A 357 -10.37 6.28 -3.88
C GLY A 357 -9.62 7.28 -4.79
N MET A 358 -10.31 8.10 -5.58
CA MET A 358 -9.72 8.69 -6.80
C MET A 358 -8.87 9.95 -6.58
N ASN A 359 -7.56 9.84 -6.82
CA ASN A 359 -6.63 10.97 -6.96
C ASN A 359 -6.77 11.63 -8.35
N PRO A 360 -6.55 12.96 -8.51
CA PRO A 360 -6.45 13.61 -9.81
C PRO A 360 -5.26 13.11 -10.65
N GLY A 361 -5.55 12.29 -11.66
CA GLY A 361 -4.61 11.81 -12.67
C GLY A 361 -5.28 11.03 -13.81
N ASP A 362 -4.62 10.93 -14.96
CA ASP A 362 -5.13 10.40 -16.23
C ASP A 362 -5.50 8.91 -16.17
N THR A 363 -4.80 8.15 -15.34
CA THR A 363 -5.08 6.75 -15.02
C THR A 363 -6.40 6.58 -14.25
N TYR A 364 -6.72 7.53 -13.36
CA TYR A 364 -7.96 7.53 -12.58
C TYR A 364 -9.13 8.11 -13.38
N SER A 365 -8.92 9.22 -14.10
CA SER A 365 -9.96 9.91 -14.89
C SER A 365 -10.29 9.23 -16.22
N HIS A 366 -9.51 8.21 -16.58
CA HIS A 366 -9.54 7.46 -17.85
C HIS A 366 -9.10 8.28 -19.08
N LYS A 367 -8.32 9.35 -18.87
CA LYS A 367 -7.76 10.21 -19.92
C LYS A 367 -6.39 9.74 -20.46
N ALA A 368 -5.78 8.69 -19.89
CA ALA A 368 -4.46 8.17 -20.27
C ALA A 368 -4.37 7.60 -21.71
N GLY A 369 -5.50 7.36 -22.37
CA GLY A 369 -5.59 6.85 -23.74
C GLY A 369 -5.86 5.35 -23.84
N GLU A 370 -6.21 4.90 -25.05
CA GLU A 370 -6.53 3.50 -25.33
C GLU A 370 -5.33 2.57 -25.09
N GLY A 371 -5.61 1.34 -24.64
CA GLY A 371 -4.59 0.35 -24.32
C GLY A 371 -3.75 0.65 -23.07
N LYS A 372 -4.01 1.75 -22.34
CA LYS A 372 -3.44 1.99 -21.01
C LYS A 372 -4.22 1.28 -19.91
N ASN A 373 -3.58 1.11 -18.76
CA ASN A 373 -4.22 0.59 -17.55
C ASN A 373 -5.12 1.69 -16.94
N LEU A 374 -6.44 1.61 -17.20
CA LEU A 374 -7.43 2.56 -16.68
C LEU A 374 -8.06 1.98 -15.41
N TRP A 375 -7.86 2.64 -14.26
CA TRP A 375 -8.15 2.02 -12.96
C TRP A 375 -9.64 1.93 -12.67
N ARG A 376 -10.08 0.76 -12.19
CA ARG A 376 -11.43 0.54 -11.67
C ARG A 376 -11.47 1.01 -10.22
N ASP A 377 -12.03 2.19 -10.01
CA ASP A 377 -12.14 2.86 -8.71
C ASP A 377 -13.56 3.43 -8.54
N THR A 378 -13.92 3.81 -7.31
CA THR A 378 -15.25 4.29 -6.93
C THR A 378 -15.14 5.51 -6.03
N ASP A 379 -15.91 6.55 -6.33
CA ASP A 379 -16.23 7.63 -5.40
C ASP A 379 -17.74 7.62 -5.07
N VAL A 380 -18.14 8.45 -4.12
CA VAL A 380 -19.55 8.75 -3.80
C VAL A 380 -19.70 10.27 -3.62
N ALA A 381 -20.76 10.84 -4.19
CA ALA A 381 -21.16 12.23 -3.99
C ALA A 381 -22.41 12.30 -3.09
N PHE A 382 -22.46 13.27 -2.17
CA PHE A 382 -23.58 13.48 -1.26
C PHE A 382 -23.66 14.90 -0.69
N GLU A 383 -24.86 15.29 -0.31
CA GLU A 383 -25.21 16.54 0.37
C GLU A 383 -25.82 16.24 1.75
N GLY A 384 -26.41 17.24 2.41
CA GLY A 384 -27.00 17.10 3.74
C GLY A 384 -26.01 17.26 4.90
N ALA A 385 -26.43 16.95 6.13
CA ALA A 385 -25.63 17.16 7.33
C ALA A 385 -24.34 16.31 7.37
N ALA A 386 -24.29 15.20 6.63
CA ALA A 386 -23.08 14.41 6.44
C ALA A 386 -21.99 15.17 5.67
N ALA A 387 -22.35 15.94 4.64
CA ALA A 387 -21.38 16.76 3.88
C ALA A 387 -20.78 17.88 4.76
N GLU A 388 -21.52 18.38 5.75
CA GLU A 388 -20.95 19.28 6.77
C GLU A 388 -19.91 18.59 7.66
N GLN A 389 -20.06 17.29 7.94
CA GLN A 389 -19.03 16.56 8.69
C GLN A 389 -17.74 16.40 7.87
N VAL A 390 -17.83 16.20 6.56
CA VAL A 390 -16.64 16.25 5.67
C VAL A 390 -16.00 17.64 5.69
N GLN A 391 -16.80 18.72 5.71
CA GLN A 391 -16.26 20.08 5.88
C GLN A 391 -15.61 20.31 7.26
N ARG A 392 -16.13 19.71 8.33
CA ARG A 392 -15.55 19.77 9.68
C ARG A 392 -14.24 18.99 9.74
N LEU A 393 -14.19 17.79 9.15
CA LEU A 393 -13.00 16.96 9.01
C LEU A 393 -11.89 17.68 8.23
N PHE A 394 -12.21 18.22 7.04
CA PHE A 394 -11.31 19.08 6.27
C PHE A 394 -10.75 20.22 7.13
N THR A 395 -11.64 20.92 7.85
CA THR A 395 -11.27 22.07 8.69
C THR A 395 -10.36 21.67 9.85
N SER A 396 -10.57 20.50 10.45
CA SER A 396 -9.71 19.94 11.49
C SER A 396 -8.29 19.73 10.97
N ILE A 397 -8.15 18.99 9.86
CA ILE A 397 -6.86 18.67 9.22
C ILE A 397 -6.13 19.95 8.79
N TRP A 398 -6.84 20.86 8.13
CA TRP A 398 -6.33 22.17 7.67
C TRP A 398 -5.83 23.03 8.84
N ASN A 399 -6.66 23.22 9.87
CA ASN A 399 -6.30 24.04 11.02
C ASN A 399 -5.17 23.42 11.85
N LYS A 400 -5.12 22.08 11.97
CA LYS A 400 -4.05 21.36 12.68
C LYS A 400 -2.70 21.57 12.00
N GLN A 401 -2.61 21.40 10.68
CA GLN A 401 -1.37 21.69 9.94
C GLN A 401 -0.91 23.15 10.12
N ILE A 402 -1.83 24.12 10.10
CA ILE A 402 -1.50 25.54 10.33
C ILE A 402 -0.95 25.77 11.75
N VAL A 403 -1.55 25.18 12.78
CA VAL A 403 -1.11 25.35 14.18
C VAL A 403 0.22 24.64 14.43
N ASP A 404 0.30 23.35 14.12
CA ASP A 404 1.46 22.51 14.46
C ASP A 404 2.73 22.97 13.74
N ARG A 405 2.60 23.47 12.50
CA ARG A 405 3.73 23.95 11.67
C ARG A 405 3.84 25.47 11.57
N LYS A 406 3.01 26.22 12.30
CA LYS A 406 3.01 27.70 12.35
C LYS A 406 2.92 28.35 10.96
N LEU A 407 2.11 27.78 10.07
CA LEU A 407 1.97 28.25 8.69
C LEU A 407 1.31 29.64 8.65
N THR A 408 1.67 30.46 7.67
CA THR A 408 1.11 31.81 7.45
C THR A 408 -0.32 31.81 6.87
N LEU A 409 -0.85 30.63 6.54
CA LEU A 409 -2.20 30.45 6.00
C LEU A 409 -3.29 30.74 7.04
N LYS A 410 -4.47 31.13 6.56
CA LYS A 410 -5.61 31.46 7.44
C LYS A 410 -6.35 30.19 7.85
N LYS A 411 -6.54 30.02 9.16
CA LYS A 411 -7.45 29.02 9.74
C LYS A 411 -8.88 29.25 9.26
N ILE A 412 -9.64 28.16 9.16
CA ILE A 412 -11.07 28.18 8.83
C ILE A 412 -11.86 28.19 10.14
N THR A 413 -12.77 29.15 10.28
CA THR A 413 -13.80 29.15 11.31
C THR A 413 -15.07 28.55 10.71
N LEU A 414 -15.54 27.44 11.29
CA LEU A 414 -16.81 26.83 10.93
C LEU A 414 -17.97 27.73 11.40
N VAL A 415 -18.95 27.95 10.53
CA VAL A 415 -20.23 28.59 10.90
C VAL A 415 -21.24 27.47 11.09
N ALA A 416 -21.95 27.45 12.21
CA ALA A 416 -23.03 26.51 12.42
C ALA A 416 -24.18 26.80 11.44
N ARG A 417 -24.65 25.77 10.74
CA ARG A 417 -25.84 25.78 9.92
C ARG A 417 -26.90 24.90 10.57
N ALA A 418 -28.17 25.18 10.27
CA ALA A 418 -29.25 24.25 10.56
C ALA A 418 -29.28 23.15 9.50
N ALA A 419 -29.45 21.90 9.91
CA ALA A 419 -29.78 20.83 8.98
C ALA A 419 -31.19 21.11 8.42
N VAL A 420 -31.29 21.31 7.11
CA VAL A 420 -32.55 21.61 6.40
C VAL A 420 -32.55 20.83 5.10
N GLY A 421 -33.34 19.77 5.06
CA GLY A 421 -33.37 18.83 3.94
C GLY A 421 -34.29 17.63 4.21
N THR A 422 -34.50 16.81 3.19
CA THR A 422 -35.23 15.53 3.27
C THR A 422 -34.23 14.40 3.08
N SER A 423 -33.96 13.62 4.13
CA SER A 423 -32.95 12.56 4.12
C SER A 423 -33.29 11.44 3.11
N ASP A 424 -32.38 11.16 2.17
CA ASP A 424 -32.43 9.97 1.30
C ASP A 424 -31.89 8.72 2.01
N GLY A 425 -31.13 8.92 3.09
CA GLY A 425 -30.63 7.90 4.00
C GLY A 425 -29.89 8.54 5.16
N GLN A 426 -29.01 7.77 5.81
CA GLN A 426 -28.07 8.30 6.80
C GLN A 426 -26.62 8.02 6.39
N ALA A 427 -25.69 8.84 6.87
CA ALA A 427 -24.26 8.64 6.67
C ALA A 427 -23.43 9.06 7.89
N MET A 428 -22.38 8.30 8.17
CA MET A 428 -21.42 8.51 9.25
C MET A 428 -20.03 8.70 8.64
N ILE A 429 -19.36 9.82 8.95
CA ILE A 429 -18.00 10.09 8.49
C ILE A 429 -17.01 9.62 9.54
N ILE A 430 -15.98 8.89 9.14
CA ILE A 430 -14.98 8.31 10.04
C ILE A 430 -13.58 8.73 9.57
N GLU A 431 -12.78 9.22 10.51
CA GLU A 431 -11.34 9.45 10.34
C GLU A 431 -10.56 8.40 11.11
N HIS A 432 -9.53 7.82 10.48
CA HIS A 432 -8.46 7.10 11.15
C HIS A 432 -7.18 7.96 11.11
N GLN A 433 -6.37 7.93 12.17
CA GLN A 433 -5.11 8.67 12.25
C GLN A 433 -3.95 7.68 12.50
N PRO A 434 -2.74 7.93 11.96
CA PRO A 434 -1.58 7.07 12.18
C PRO A 434 -1.27 6.76 13.66
N MET A 435 -0.76 5.57 13.94
CA MET A 435 -0.67 4.97 15.29
C MET A 435 0.07 5.78 16.38
N SER A 436 0.76 6.87 16.07
CA SER A 436 1.54 7.65 17.06
C SER A 436 0.74 8.70 17.84
N THR A 437 -0.57 8.86 17.61
CA THR A 437 -1.39 9.91 18.27
C THR A 437 -2.32 9.40 19.37
N GLY A 438 -2.21 8.13 19.79
CA GLY A 438 -3.09 7.52 20.80
C GLY A 438 -4.30 6.83 20.16
N ASP A 439 -4.03 5.71 19.48
CA ASP A 439 -4.90 5.20 18.42
C ASP A 439 -6.22 4.55 18.91
N GLN A 440 -7.26 4.79 18.12
CA GLN A 440 -8.58 4.19 18.26
C GLN A 440 -8.81 3.02 17.30
N HIS A 441 -8.16 2.94 16.13
CA HIS A 441 -8.43 1.96 15.06
C HIS A 441 -9.87 2.05 14.50
N THR A 442 -10.41 3.26 14.40
CA THR A 442 -11.85 3.53 14.18
C THR A 442 -12.42 2.84 12.95
N ILE A 443 -11.75 2.99 11.79
CA ILE A 443 -12.19 2.42 10.52
C ILE A 443 -12.15 0.89 10.58
N LEU A 444 -11.09 0.33 11.18
CA LEU A 444 -10.88 -1.12 11.27
C LEU A 444 -11.88 -1.79 12.22
N LEU A 445 -12.15 -1.18 13.38
CA LEU A 445 -13.21 -1.60 14.30
C LEU A 445 -14.60 -1.50 13.67
N THR A 446 -14.86 -0.44 12.89
CA THR A 446 -16.14 -0.27 12.16
C THR A 446 -16.33 -1.37 11.13
N ILE A 447 -15.29 -1.72 10.36
CA ILE A 447 -15.32 -2.81 9.39
C ILE A 447 -15.58 -4.14 10.10
N MET A 448 -14.83 -4.45 11.16
CA MET A 448 -15.01 -5.67 11.96
C MET A 448 -16.41 -5.75 12.57
N LYS A 449 -16.91 -4.69 13.21
CA LYS A 449 -18.26 -4.65 13.80
C LYS A 449 -19.35 -4.80 12.73
N SER A 450 -19.16 -4.25 11.54
CA SER A 450 -20.10 -4.42 10.41
C SER A 450 -20.16 -5.88 9.94
N ILE A 451 -19.00 -6.56 9.82
CA ILE A 451 -18.92 -8.01 9.54
C ILE A 451 -19.55 -8.82 10.67
N ARG A 452 -19.39 -8.38 11.92
CA ARG A 452 -19.98 -9.04 13.09
C ARG A 452 -21.50 -8.94 13.13
N GLY A 453 -22.08 -7.79 12.76
CA GLY A 453 -23.53 -7.61 12.72
C GLY A 453 -24.23 -8.26 11.52
N ALA A 454 -23.47 -8.69 10.51
CA ALA A 454 -24.00 -9.23 9.25
C ALA A 454 -24.84 -10.51 9.43
N GLU A 455 -25.94 -10.59 8.68
CA GLU A 455 -26.91 -11.69 8.71
C GLU A 455 -26.97 -12.50 7.41
N LYS A 456 -26.59 -11.94 6.25
CA LYS A 456 -26.82 -12.53 4.92
C LYS A 456 -25.60 -12.44 4.00
N THR A 457 -25.03 -11.25 3.80
CA THR A 457 -23.99 -10.99 2.79
C THR A 457 -22.97 -9.95 3.27
N VAL A 458 -21.68 -10.22 3.04
CA VAL A 458 -20.61 -9.22 3.15
C VAL A 458 -19.81 -9.26 1.85
N ASP A 459 -19.85 -8.17 1.09
CA ASP A 459 -19.12 -8.03 -0.18
C ASP A 459 -18.01 -6.99 0.00
N ILE A 460 -16.75 -7.40 -0.21
CA ILE A 460 -15.57 -6.54 -0.03
C ILE A 460 -14.90 -6.32 -1.39
N GLU A 461 -14.81 -5.07 -1.85
CA GLU A 461 -14.02 -4.68 -3.02
C GLU A 461 -12.90 -3.76 -2.57
N ASN A 462 -11.67 -4.28 -2.49
CA ASN A 462 -10.54 -3.48 -2.01
C ASN A 462 -9.28 -3.76 -2.82
N ALA A 463 -8.65 -2.69 -3.29
CA ALA A 463 -7.40 -2.69 -4.05
C ALA A 463 -6.34 -3.62 -3.42
N TYR A 464 -6.15 -3.48 -2.10
CA TYR A 464 -5.16 -4.22 -1.33
C TYR A 464 -5.83 -4.90 -0.13
N VAL A 465 -6.20 -6.18 -0.25
CA VAL A 465 -6.64 -7.00 0.89
C VAL A 465 -5.45 -7.74 1.48
N ILE A 466 -4.91 -7.26 2.60
CA ILE A 466 -3.83 -7.91 3.38
C ILE A 466 -4.39 -8.26 4.76
N THR A 467 -4.82 -9.52 4.93
CA THR A 467 -5.58 -9.96 6.11
C THR A 467 -4.71 -10.34 7.30
N PHE A 468 -5.17 -9.93 8.48
CA PHE A 468 -4.58 -10.16 9.81
C PHE A 468 -5.51 -11.05 10.67
N PRO A 469 -5.07 -11.53 11.85
CA PRO A 469 -5.78 -12.59 12.58
C PRO A 469 -7.24 -12.27 12.92
N SER A 470 -7.55 -11.14 13.55
CA SER A 470 -8.93 -10.82 13.99
C SER A 470 -9.91 -10.60 12.83
N LEU A 471 -9.54 -9.87 11.77
CA LEU A 471 -10.38 -9.77 10.56
C LEU A 471 -10.67 -11.16 9.94
N THR A 472 -9.69 -12.07 9.97
CA THR A 472 -9.89 -13.45 9.51
C THR A 472 -10.82 -14.24 10.45
N LEU A 473 -10.80 -13.97 11.76
CA LEU A 473 -11.73 -14.55 12.73
C LEU A 473 -13.15 -14.04 12.54
N GLU A 474 -13.35 -12.73 12.32
CA GLU A 474 -14.67 -12.15 12.05
C GLU A 474 -15.30 -12.71 10.78
N ILE A 475 -14.52 -12.85 9.71
CA ILE A 475 -14.99 -13.47 8.46
C ILE A 475 -15.37 -14.94 8.69
N LYS A 476 -14.55 -15.72 9.42
CA LYS A 476 -14.91 -17.10 9.81
C LYS A 476 -16.17 -17.15 10.68
N ALA A 477 -16.34 -16.20 11.60
CA ALA A 477 -17.51 -16.09 12.46
C ALA A 477 -18.77 -15.72 11.67
N ALA A 478 -18.67 -14.90 10.63
CA ALA A 478 -19.78 -14.60 9.72
C ALA A 478 -20.19 -15.82 8.88
N ILE A 479 -19.22 -16.48 8.25
CA ILE A 479 -19.44 -17.71 7.45
C ILE A 479 -20.08 -18.81 8.33
N ALA A 480 -19.63 -18.96 9.58
CA ALA A 480 -20.20 -19.90 10.55
C ALA A 480 -21.63 -19.56 11.03
N ARG A 481 -22.13 -18.34 10.78
CA ARG A 481 -23.55 -17.95 10.95
C ARG A 481 -24.38 -18.19 9.67
N GLY A 482 -23.77 -18.58 8.57
CA GLY A 482 -24.41 -18.71 7.25
C GLY A 482 -24.33 -17.45 6.38
N VAL A 483 -23.56 -16.43 6.79
CA VAL A 483 -23.35 -15.21 5.98
C VAL A 483 -22.48 -15.53 4.78
N LYS A 484 -22.94 -15.17 3.58
CA LYS A 484 -22.11 -15.27 2.37
C LYS A 484 -21.08 -14.14 2.35
N VAL A 485 -19.81 -14.46 2.52
CA VAL A 485 -18.71 -13.48 2.40
C VAL A 485 -18.06 -13.60 1.02
N ARG A 486 -17.92 -12.47 0.32
CA ARG A 486 -17.24 -12.36 -0.98
C ARG A 486 -16.14 -11.30 -0.92
N VAL A 487 -15.02 -11.56 -1.58
CA VAL A 487 -13.87 -10.66 -1.61
C VAL A 487 -13.33 -10.53 -3.04
N LEU A 488 -13.38 -9.33 -3.61
CA LEU A 488 -12.72 -8.94 -4.85
C LEU A 488 -11.47 -8.11 -4.52
N THR A 489 -10.32 -8.55 -5.01
CA THR A 489 -9.04 -7.84 -4.86
C THR A 489 -8.14 -8.04 -6.09
N ASN A 490 -6.97 -7.39 -6.14
CA ASN A 490 -6.08 -7.50 -7.28
C ASN A 490 -5.42 -8.90 -7.41
N SER A 491 -5.16 -9.31 -8.65
CA SER A 491 -4.18 -10.35 -8.95
C SER A 491 -2.76 -9.78 -9.04
N THR A 492 -1.74 -10.64 -9.13
CA THR A 492 -0.35 -10.22 -9.43
C THR A 492 -0.20 -9.45 -10.74
N ASN A 493 -1.18 -9.56 -11.64
CA ASN A 493 -1.13 -9.02 -12.99
C ASN A 493 -2.01 -7.77 -13.16
N SER A 494 -2.95 -7.52 -12.24
CA SER A 494 -3.76 -6.31 -12.23
C SER A 494 -3.22 -5.25 -11.27
N VAL A 495 -2.45 -5.61 -10.23
CA VAL A 495 -1.97 -4.63 -9.25
C VAL A 495 -0.93 -3.67 -9.83
N ASP A 496 -1.00 -2.40 -9.44
CA ASP A 496 -0.13 -1.32 -9.89
C ASP A 496 1.18 -1.19 -9.08
N GLU A 497 1.15 -1.66 -7.83
CA GLU A 497 2.30 -1.89 -6.97
C GLU A 497 2.65 -3.39 -6.94
N ALA A 498 3.58 -3.84 -7.78
CA ALA A 498 4.01 -5.25 -7.79
C ALA A 498 4.54 -5.77 -6.43
N VAL A 499 4.90 -4.85 -5.51
CA VAL A 499 5.36 -5.15 -4.15
C VAL A 499 4.23 -5.60 -3.20
N VAL A 500 2.99 -5.11 -3.36
CA VAL A 500 1.84 -5.61 -2.57
C VAL A 500 1.30 -6.96 -3.09
N ALA A 501 1.68 -7.36 -4.31
CA ALA A 501 1.06 -8.47 -5.04
C ALA A 501 1.03 -9.78 -4.25
N LEU A 502 2.14 -10.13 -3.62
CA LEU A 502 2.26 -11.37 -2.85
C LEU A 502 1.53 -11.34 -1.50
N PRO A 503 1.64 -10.29 -0.66
CA PRO A 503 0.77 -10.10 0.50
C PRO A 503 -0.72 -10.26 0.20
N ILE A 504 -1.17 -9.73 -0.94
CA ILE A 504 -2.57 -9.82 -1.39
C ILE A 504 -2.93 -11.27 -1.71
N VAL A 505 -2.17 -11.99 -2.55
CA VAL A 505 -2.53 -13.39 -2.86
C VAL A 505 -2.33 -14.34 -1.66
N ARG A 506 -1.37 -14.08 -0.76
CA ARG A 506 -1.25 -14.77 0.54
C ARG A 506 -2.49 -14.59 1.40
N SER A 507 -3.13 -13.42 1.32
CA SER A 507 -4.35 -13.08 2.06
C SER A 507 -5.61 -13.62 1.38
N ALA A 508 -5.69 -13.54 0.05
CA ALA A 508 -6.71 -14.20 -0.76
C ALA A 508 -6.78 -15.71 -0.43
N LYS A 509 -5.62 -16.38 -0.33
CA LYS A 509 -5.55 -17.77 0.15
C LYS A 509 -6.09 -17.94 1.58
N LYS A 510 -5.65 -17.14 2.55
CA LYS A 510 -6.14 -17.20 3.94
C LYS A 510 -7.66 -17.01 4.06
N LEU A 511 -8.27 -16.20 3.17
CA LEU A 511 -9.70 -15.91 3.14
C LEU A 511 -10.51 -17.00 2.42
N LEU A 512 -9.96 -17.59 1.37
CA LEU A 512 -10.53 -18.75 0.70
C LEU A 512 -10.47 -20.00 1.58
N ASP A 513 -9.33 -20.24 2.24
CA ASP A 513 -9.16 -21.26 3.30
C ASP A 513 -10.01 -20.96 4.56
N ALA A 514 -10.65 -19.77 4.63
CA ALA A 514 -11.63 -19.42 5.65
C ALA A 514 -13.09 -19.65 5.22
N GLY A 515 -13.34 -19.96 3.94
CA GLY A 515 -14.67 -20.20 3.37
C GLY A 515 -15.32 -19.01 2.67
N ALA A 516 -14.60 -17.90 2.46
CA ALA A 516 -15.10 -16.78 1.66
C ALA A 516 -14.98 -17.09 0.16
N GLU A 517 -15.90 -16.60 -0.67
CA GLU A 517 -15.69 -16.60 -2.12
C GLU A 517 -14.66 -15.53 -2.50
N VAL A 518 -13.54 -15.94 -3.09
CA VAL A 518 -12.46 -15.00 -3.43
C VAL A 518 -12.34 -14.86 -4.94
N TYR A 519 -12.26 -13.60 -5.37
CA TYR A 519 -12.21 -13.17 -6.76
C TYR A 519 -10.94 -12.33 -6.99
N LEU A 520 -10.14 -12.70 -7.99
CA LEU A 520 -8.91 -11.99 -8.35
C LEU A 520 -9.11 -11.23 -9.67
N LYS A 521 -8.97 -9.91 -9.62
CA LYS A 521 -9.15 -8.99 -10.75
C LYS A 521 -8.21 -9.34 -11.92
N THR A 522 -8.75 -9.30 -13.14
CA THR A 522 -8.03 -9.42 -14.42
C THR A 522 -8.08 -8.10 -15.20
N GLY A 523 -7.17 -7.94 -16.17
CA GLY A 523 -7.05 -6.71 -16.94
C GLY A 523 -6.57 -5.54 -16.07
N SER A 524 -7.29 -4.41 -16.10
CA SER A 524 -6.91 -3.20 -15.38
C SER A 524 -6.91 -3.33 -13.85
N THR A 525 -6.16 -2.46 -13.18
CA THR A 525 -6.06 -2.39 -11.73
C THR A 525 -7.41 -2.11 -11.07
N LEU A 526 -7.71 -2.87 -10.01
CA LEU A 526 -8.73 -2.51 -9.04
C LEU A 526 -8.11 -1.52 -8.05
N HIS A 527 -8.65 -0.31 -7.97
CA HIS A 527 -8.22 0.68 -6.98
C HIS A 527 -9.34 1.10 -6.01
N SER A 528 -10.59 0.66 -6.21
CA SER A 528 -11.68 0.82 -5.24
C SER A 528 -11.30 0.42 -3.80
N LYS A 529 -11.94 1.06 -2.82
CA LYS A 529 -11.97 0.61 -1.41
C LYS A 529 -13.38 0.74 -0.85
N PHE A 530 -14.17 -0.34 -0.92
CA PHE A 530 -15.49 -0.40 -0.30
C PHE A 530 -15.86 -1.77 0.30
N MET A 531 -16.86 -1.77 1.18
CA MET A 531 -17.54 -2.96 1.69
C MET A 531 -19.05 -2.73 1.74
N ILE A 532 -19.84 -3.73 1.37
CA ILE A 532 -21.31 -3.74 1.47
C ILE A 532 -21.71 -4.83 2.48
N VAL A 533 -22.65 -4.52 3.38
CA VAL A 533 -23.21 -5.50 4.33
C VAL A 533 -24.73 -5.55 4.19
N ASP A 534 -25.25 -6.76 4.02
CA ASP A 534 -26.68 -7.13 3.88
C ASP A 534 -27.49 -6.29 2.86
N GLN A 535 -26.81 -5.73 1.86
CA GLN A 535 -27.36 -4.76 0.89
C GLN A 535 -28.04 -3.55 1.57
N ARG A 536 -27.53 -3.15 2.75
CA ARG A 536 -28.04 -2.03 3.54
C ARG A 536 -26.94 -1.04 3.93
N LEU A 537 -25.85 -1.54 4.53
CA LEU A 537 -24.70 -0.70 4.86
C LEU A 537 -23.73 -0.66 3.67
N PHE A 538 -23.24 0.53 3.35
CA PHE A 538 -22.20 0.75 2.34
C PHE A 538 -21.08 1.60 2.93
N LEU A 539 -19.89 1.01 3.06
CA LEU A 539 -18.68 1.62 3.59
C LEU A 539 -17.75 1.92 2.42
N ILE A 540 -17.37 3.17 2.19
CA ILE A 540 -16.49 3.58 1.07
C ILE A 540 -15.55 4.72 1.47
N GLY A 541 -14.32 4.73 0.94
CA GLY A 541 -13.40 5.84 1.10
C GLY A 541 -11.99 5.54 0.60
N SER A 542 -10.98 6.03 1.32
CA SER A 542 -9.58 5.88 0.92
C SER A 542 -8.86 4.67 1.52
N TYR A 543 -9.39 4.12 2.64
CA TYR A 543 -8.76 3.08 3.45
C TYR A 543 -8.61 1.74 2.71
N ASN A 544 -7.36 1.38 2.39
CA ASN A 544 -7.05 0.03 1.93
C ASN A 544 -7.10 -0.95 3.11
N LEU A 545 -7.49 -2.20 2.88
CA LEU A 545 -7.47 -3.25 3.90
C LEU A 545 -6.04 -3.78 4.14
N HIS A 546 -5.09 -2.90 4.48
CA HIS A 546 -3.68 -3.23 4.55
C HIS A 546 -2.89 -2.52 5.69
N PRO A 547 -1.71 -3.06 6.06
CA PRO A 547 -0.85 -2.51 7.12
C PRO A 547 -0.54 -1.02 7.09
N ARG A 548 -0.43 -0.40 5.91
CA ARG A 548 0.05 0.99 5.77
C ARG A 548 -1.05 2.01 6.10
N SER A 549 -2.27 1.85 5.55
CA SER A 549 -3.48 2.59 5.95
C SER A 549 -3.70 2.57 7.47
N GLU A 550 -3.48 1.43 8.14
CA GLU A 550 -3.67 1.33 9.58
C GLU A 550 -2.52 1.95 10.38
N LYS A 551 -1.26 1.62 10.06
CA LYS A 551 -0.12 1.99 10.91
C LYS A 551 0.38 3.42 10.71
N VAL A 552 0.43 3.92 9.46
CA VAL A 552 1.22 5.11 9.11
C VAL A 552 0.52 6.15 8.23
N GLU A 553 -0.67 5.88 7.69
CA GLU A 553 -1.41 6.84 6.85
C GLU A 553 -2.68 7.36 7.52
N GLY A 554 -2.93 8.66 7.35
CA GLY A 554 -4.20 9.26 7.68
C GLY A 554 -5.24 8.86 6.65
N GLU A 555 -6.37 8.33 7.11
CA GLU A 555 -7.41 7.72 6.26
C GLU A 555 -8.82 8.19 6.64
N SER A 556 -9.78 8.01 5.73
CA SER A 556 -11.18 8.35 5.96
C SER A 556 -12.14 7.52 5.13
N ILE A 557 -13.26 7.11 5.72
CA ILE A 557 -14.40 6.51 5.01
C ILE A 557 -15.70 7.22 5.39
N VAL A 558 -16.73 6.98 4.58
CA VAL A 558 -18.13 7.22 4.91
C VAL A 558 -18.87 5.89 4.95
N VAL A 559 -19.71 5.72 5.98
CA VAL A 559 -20.61 4.58 6.16
C VAL A 559 -22.04 5.06 5.95
N PHE A 560 -22.70 4.61 4.89
CA PHE A 560 -24.12 4.88 4.65
C PHE A 560 -24.98 3.76 5.24
N ASP A 561 -26.09 4.14 5.89
CA ASP A 561 -27.26 3.29 6.04
C ASP A 561 -28.27 3.74 4.98
N ASN A 562 -28.22 3.09 3.81
CA ASN A 562 -29.03 3.43 2.64
C ASN A 562 -29.14 2.21 1.71
N THR A 563 -30.24 1.47 1.84
CA THR A 563 -30.52 0.26 1.06
C THR A 563 -30.44 0.47 -0.46
N LYS A 564 -30.88 1.64 -0.98
CA LYS A 564 -30.84 1.92 -2.42
C LYS A 564 -29.40 2.06 -2.91
N LEU A 565 -28.59 2.85 -2.21
CA LEU A 565 -27.17 3.01 -2.53
C LEU A 565 -26.39 1.70 -2.37
N ALA A 566 -26.68 0.93 -1.32
CA ALA A 566 -26.06 -0.37 -1.09
C ALA A 566 -26.44 -1.39 -2.18
N GLN A 567 -27.67 -1.35 -2.71
CA GLN A 567 -28.08 -2.15 -3.88
C GLN A 567 -27.42 -1.70 -5.18
N GLU A 568 -27.26 -0.39 -5.41
CA GLU A 568 -26.48 0.15 -6.54
C GLU A 568 -25.00 -0.27 -6.46
N ALA A 569 -24.43 -0.28 -5.25
CA ALA A 569 -23.08 -0.78 -5.00
C ALA A 569 -22.98 -2.30 -5.19
N THR A 570 -23.95 -3.10 -4.73
CA THR A 570 -23.98 -4.55 -5.00
C THR A 570 -24.09 -4.83 -6.49
N ALA A 571 -24.94 -4.13 -7.24
CA ALA A 571 -25.03 -4.28 -8.69
C ALA A 571 -23.69 -3.97 -9.40
N THR A 572 -22.94 -3.00 -8.89
CA THR A 572 -21.57 -2.71 -9.35
C THR A 572 -20.61 -3.85 -9.01
N PHE A 573 -20.66 -4.38 -7.79
CA PHE A 573 -19.84 -5.52 -7.36
C PHE A 573 -20.11 -6.79 -8.19
N GLU A 574 -21.38 -7.11 -8.47
CA GLU A 574 -21.75 -8.24 -9.34
C GLU A 574 -21.15 -8.08 -10.75
N ASP A 575 -21.18 -6.87 -11.31
CA ASP A 575 -20.58 -6.55 -12.62
C ASP A 575 -19.04 -6.69 -12.59
N ASP A 576 -18.36 -6.34 -11.50
CA ASP A 576 -16.90 -6.44 -11.38
C ASP A 576 -16.35 -7.83 -11.02
N ILE A 577 -17.17 -8.73 -10.45
CA ILE A 577 -16.83 -10.15 -10.27
C ILE A 577 -17.16 -11.05 -11.49
N THR A 578 -17.65 -10.48 -12.59
CA THR A 578 -17.90 -11.23 -13.84
C THR A 578 -16.63 -11.89 -14.39
N GLU A 579 -16.77 -13.03 -15.07
CA GLU A 579 -15.63 -13.79 -15.65
C GLU A 579 -14.78 -12.96 -16.64
N ALA A 580 -15.37 -11.92 -17.24
CA ALA A 580 -14.69 -10.98 -18.12
C ALA A 580 -13.70 -10.04 -17.38
N LYS A 581 -13.83 -9.90 -16.06
CA LYS A 581 -13.08 -8.94 -15.23
C LYS A 581 -12.41 -9.55 -14.00
N ALA A 582 -12.83 -10.73 -13.56
CA ALA A 582 -12.26 -11.41 -12.40
C ALA A 582 -12.25 -12.93 -12.57
N ILE A 583 -11.31 -13.59 -11.90
CA ILE A 583 -11.26 -15.05 -11.75
C ILE A 583 -11.77 -15.39 -10.36
N LYS A 584 -12.88 -16.15 -10.27
CA LYS A 584 -13.24 -16.83 -9.03
C LYS A 584 -12.21 -17.93 -8.75
N MET A 585 -11.78 -18.04 -7.50
CA MET A 585 -10.84 -19.07 -7.06
C MET A 585 -11.61 -20.23 -6.43
N ASP A 586 -11.40 -21.45 -6.94
CA ASP A 586 -12.08 -22.67 -6.47
C ASP A 586 -11.39 -23.29 -5.25
N SER A 587 -10.05 -23.22 -5.19
CA SER A 587 -9.26 -23.74 -4.06
C SER A 587 -8.13 -22.80 -3.67
N GLY A 588 -7.82 -22.78 -2.37
CA GLY A 588 -6.57 -22.21 -1.86
C GLY A 588 -5.32 -22.97 -2.34
N ALA A 589 -5.45 -24.08 -3.07
CA ALA A 589 -4.36 -24.74 -3.77
C ALA A 589 -4.05 -24.12 -5.15
N ASP A 590 -5.01 -23.40 -5.76
CA ASP A 590 -4.83 -22.74 -7.06
C ASP A 590 -4.06 -21.42 -6.95
N ILE A 591 -3.89 -20.92 -5.72
CA ILE A 591 -3.10 -19.73 -5.41
C ILE A 591 -1.66 -20.17 -5.08
N VAL A 592 -0.84 -20.31 -6.11
CA VAL A 592 0.59 -20.61 -5.98
C VAL A 592 1.35 -19.39 -5.47
N ILE A 593 1.95 -19.51 -4.29
CA ILE A 593 2.75 -18.47 -3.62
C ILE A 593 4.24 -18.88 -3.74
N PRO A 594 5.07 -18.23 -4.58
CA PRO A 594 6.49 -18.53 -4.64
C PRO A 594 7.21 -18.02 -3.38
N VAL A 595 7.59 -18.93 -2.47
CA VAL A 595 8.29 -18.61 -1.21
C VAL A 595 9.82 -18.64 -1.42
N ASN A 596 10.46 -17.46 -1.49
CA ASN A 596 11.90 -17.32 -1.57
C ASN A 596 12.36 -15.92 -1.05
N GLY A 597 13.67 -15.64 -1.09
CA GLY A 597 14.22 -14.38 -0.57
C GLY A 597 13.72 -13.11 -1.27
N THR A 598 13.44 -13.15 -2.58
CA THR A 598 12.90 -12.01 -3.34
C THR A 598 11.48 -11.64 -2.94
N THR A 599 10.76 -12.59 -2.35
CA THR A 599 9.35 -12.45 -2.01
C THR A 599 9.10 -12.20 -0.52
N LEU A 600 9.93 -12.76 0.37
CA LEU A 600 9.76 -12.62 1.82
C LEU A 600 10.25 -11.27 2.39
N LEU A 601 11.29 -10.68 1.81
CA LEU A 601 11.84 -9.41 2.29
C LEU A 601 10.86 -8.23 2.07
N PRO A 602 10.24 -8.04 0.88
CA PRO A 602 9.24 -6.99 0.72
C PRO A 602 7.95 -7.29 1.51
N LEU A 603 7.58 -8.57 1.67
CA LEU A 603 6.49 -9.02 2.52
C LEU A 603 6.59 -8.42 3.94
N ARG A 604 7.78 -8.48 4.57
CA ARG A 604 7.99 -7.95 5.92
C ARG A 604 8.33 -6.48 6.00
N MET A 605 9.21 -5.97 5.11
CA MET A 605 9.60 -4.55 5.14
C MET A 605 8.42 -3.59 4.98
N PHE A 606 7.40 -3.96 4.21
CA PHE A 606 6.27 -3.09 3.90
C PHE A 606 4.92 -3.53 4.50
N TYR A 607 4.77 -4.78 4.97
CA TYR A 607 3.45 -5.32 5.39
C TYR A 607 3.48 -6.10 6.71
N ASP A 608 4.28 -7.17 6.82
CA ASP A 608 4.53 -7.92 8.06
C ASP A 608 5.52 -7.18 8.99
N GLN A 609 5.30 -5.87 9.17
CA GLN A 609 5.96 -4.99 10.16
C GLN A 609 5.46 -5.33 11.57
N LEU A 610 5.89 -6.49 12.07
CA LEU A 610 5.48 -7.13 13.33
C LEU A 610 6.26 -6.64 14.55
#